data_AF-A0A0D3FR80-F1
#
_entry.id   AF-A0A0D3FR80-F1
#
_cell.length_a   1.000
_cell.length_b   1.000
_cell.length_c   1.000
_cell.angle_alpha   90.00
_cell.angle_beta   90.00
_cell.angle_gamma   90.00
#
_symmetry.space_group_name_H-M   'P 1'
#
loop_
_entity.id
_entity.type
_entity.pdbx_description
1 polymer ?
#
loop_
_entity_poly.entity_id
_entity_poly.type
_entity_poly.pdbx_seq_one_letter_code
_entity_poly.pdbx_strand_id
1 'polypeptide(L)'
;MGSPFIQIDGICSIAASVMCVEAQHRLAFEILHGIGSFPLKAKRLKGVKKKCINKKVWSPADGAFVEDVLKVVAKGRGVETIQGIFLPINGYHMYKNVQKDVSHEAAVRLLLAHGPLLATLWVNDEYMICTTKNDLVYRGSSNREKDPNHTVVCFAYRFVGEELHLRVLDDHTEDGPVRWVLYKCIDEIHLLTLKEPLTKELIDRYRKKGQTESFLSNSANKVKAMLIRRLMTKYSELESSQGSSSCGRQSWEK
;
A
#
# COMPACT_ATOMS: atom_id res chain seq x y z
N MET A 1 3.04 -1.68 10.21
CA MET A 1 3.23 -0.93 8.95
C MET A 1 2.83 -1.85 7.80
N GLY A 2 1.97 -1.38 6.88
CA GLY A 2 1.57 -2.13 5.68
C GLY A 2 2.74 -2.53 4.78
N SER A 3 2.47 -3.31 3.74
CA SER A 3 3.44 -3.46 2.65
C SER A 3 3.51 -2.13 1.90
N PRO A 4 4.69 -1.53 1.72
CA PRO A 4 4.84 -0.30 0.97
C PRO A 4 4.50 -0.49 -0.51
N PHE A 5 4.23 0.63 -1.19
CA PHE A 5 3.94 0.66 -2.61
C PHE A 5 5.11 1.31 -3.34
N ILE A 6 5.51 0.78 -4.49
CA ILE A 6 6.57 1.40 -5.30
C ILE A 6 6.07 2.72 -5.90
N GLN A 7 6.84 3.79 -5.72
CA GLN A 7 6.67 5.05 -6.44
C GLN A 7 6.96 4.85 -7.93
N ILE A 8 5.94 5.06 -8.76
CA ILE A 8 6.08 5.26 -10.20
C ILE A 8 5.30 6.55 -10.52
N ASP A 9 5.98 7.53 -11.13
CA ASP A 9 5.42 8.84 -11.51
C ASP A 9 5.04 9.78 -10.33
N GLY A 10 5.95 10.21 -9.45
CA GLY A 10 5.63 11.31 -8.50
C GLY A 10 4.38 11.09 -7.63
N ILE A 11 4.18 9.88 -7.12
CA ILE A 11 2.99 9.47 -6.34
C ILE A 11 3.24 9.38 -4.83
N CYS A 12 4.34 9.94 -4.32
CA CYS A 12 4.77 9.79 -2.92
C CYS A 12 3.69 10.16 -1.91
N SER A 13 3.02 11.30 -2.10
CA SER A 13 1.93 11.75 -1.24
C SER A 13 0.73 10.78 -1.24
N ILE A 14 0.43 10.16 -2.38
CA ILE A 14 -0.62 9.13 -2.49
C ILE A 14 -0.19 7.84 -1.80
N ALA A 15 1.02 7.36 -2.06
CA ALA A 15 1.54 6.12 -1.51
C ALA A 15 1.66 6.21 0.01
N ALA A 16 2.33 7.24 0.52
CA ALA A 16 2.47 7.50 1.95
C ALA A 16 1.10 7.64 2.62
N SER A 17 0.15 8.38 2.04
CA SER A 17 -1.21 8.51 2.58
C SER A 17 -1.90 7.16 2.71
N VAL A 18 -1.84 6.31 1.67
CA VAL A 18 -2.45 4.98 1.70
C VAL A 18 -1.80 4.09 2.77
N MET A 19 -0.46 4.10 2.86
CA MET A 19 0.29 3.37 3.87
C MET A 19 -0.06 3.81 5.29
N CYS A 20 -0.14 5.12 5.53
CA CYS A 20 -0.46 5.69 6.83
C CYS A 20 -1.91 5.37 7.24
N VAL A 21 -2.88 5.47 6.31
CA VAL A 21 -4.27 5.07 6.57
C VAL A 21 -4.35 3.60 6.99
N GLU A 22 -3.67 2.69 6.26
CA GLU A 22 -3.64 1.28 6.65
C GLU A 22 -3.00 1.07 8.02
N ALA A 23 -1.85 1.73 8.27
CA ALA A 23 -1.13 1.58 9.53
C ALA A 23 -1.92 2.10 10.73
N GLN A 24 -2.66 3.19 10.57
CA GLN A 24 -3.54 3.76 11.59
C GLN A 24 -4.72 2.83 11.92
N HIS A 25 -5.40 2.31 10.89
CA HIS A 25 -6.47 1.32 11.09
C HIS A 25 -5.97 0.03 11.74
N ARG A 26 -4.77 -0.42 11.33
CA ARG A 26 -4.10 -1.56 11.97
C ARG A 26 -3.85 -1.30 13.44
N LEU A 27 -3.26 -0.17 13.78
CA LEU A 27 -2.95 0.17 15.17
C LEU A 27 -4.23 0.21 16.02
N ALA A 28 -5.26 0.92 15.56
CA ALA A 28 -6.54 1.02 16.26
C ALA A 28 -7.19 -0.36 16.49
N PHE A 29 -7.13 -1.24 15.50
CA PHE A 29 -7.67 -2.59 15.60
C PHE A 29 -6.85 -3.47 16.55
N GLU A 30 -5.53 -3.47 16.42
CA GLU A 30 -4.64 -4.32 17.21
C GLU A 30 -4.57 -3.91 18.68
N ILE A 31 -4.80 -2.63 19.01
CA ILE A 31 -5.00 -2.18 20.40
C ILE A 31 -6.19 -2.90 21.06
N LEU A 32 -7.27 -3.13 20.31
CA LEU A 32 -8.50 -3.74 20.82
C LEU A 32 -8.51 -5.27 20.74
N HIS A 33 -7.77 -5.84 19.78
CA HIS A 33 -7.90 -7.26 19.42
C HIS A 33 -6.59 -8.05 19.48
N GLY A 34 -5.49 -7.41 19.86
CA GLY A 34 -4.16 -8.01 20.00
C GLY A 34 -3.25 -7.75 18.80
N ILE A 35 -1.95 -7.70 19.08
CA ILE A 35 -0.90 -7.44 18.09
C ILE A 35 -0.94 -8.49 16.97
N GLY A 36 -0.80 -8.03 15.72
CA GLY A 36 -0.82 -8.89 14.54
C GLY A 36 -2.20 -9.44 14.13
N SER A 37 -3.27 -9.00 14.79
CA SER A 37 -4.63 -9.48 14.49
C SER A 37 -5.26 -8.84 13.26
N PHE A 38 -4.73 -7.72 12.76
CA PHE A 38 -5.31 -6.99 11.64
C PHE A 38 -5.09 -7.70 10.30
N PRO A 39 -6.15 -8.16 9.60
CA PRO A 39 -5.99 -9.02 8.43
C PRO A 39 -6.11 -8.27 7.10
N LEU A 40 -6.40 -6.96 7.13
CA LEU A 40 -6.65 -6.18 5.92
C LEU A 40 -5.36 -5.60 5.36
N LYS A 41 -5.30 -5.52 4.02
CA LYS A 41 -4.19 -4.90 3.30
C LYS A 41 -4.75 -3.92 2.29
N ALA A 42 -4.20 -2.73 2.21
CA ALA A 42 -4.57 -1.74 1.23
C ALA A 42 -4.36 -2.30 -0.18
N LYS A 43 -5.31 -2.00 -1.06
CA LYS A 43 -5.23 -2.34 -2.48
C LYS A 43 -4.23 -1.41 -3.17
N ARG A 44 -3.72 -1.84 -4.33
CA ARG A 44 -2.83 -1.02 -5.17
C ARG A 44 -3.38 0.40 -5.38
N LEU A 45 -2.45 1.37 -5.43
CA LEU A 45 -2.71 2.82 -5.47
C LEU A 45 -3.59 3.32 -6.63
N LYS A 46 -3.83 2.50 -7.67
CA LYS A 46 -4.60 2.87 -8.88
C LYS A 46 -5.94 3.53 -8.57
N GLY A 47 -6.66 3.04 -7.56
CA GLY A 47 -7.97 3.58 -7.19
C GLY A 47 -7.89 4.99 -6.62
N VAL A 48 -6.92 5.26 -5.75
CA VAL A 48 -6.71 6.59 -5.15
C VAL A 48 -6.10 7.55 -6.17
N LYS A 49 -5.12 7.10 -6.98
CA LYS A 49 -4.54 7.89 -8.08
C LYS A 49 -5.62 8.34 -9.06
N LYS A 50 -6.51 7.44 -9.50
CA LYS A 50 -7.63 7.80 -10.39
C LYS A 50 -8.56 8.86 -9.78
N LYS A 51 -8.87 8.76 -8.48
CA LYS A 51 -9.68 9.77 -7.80
C LYS A 51 -8.96 11.13 -7.74
N CYS A 52 -7.66 11.15 -7.45
CA CYS A 52 -6.88 12.38 -7.41
C CYS A 52 -6.79 13.04 -8.80
N ILE A 53 -6.59 12.27 -9.87
CA ILE A 53 -6.64 12.75 -11.27
C ILE A 53 -8.00 13.38 -11.56
N ASN A 54 -9.10 12.66 -11.28
CA ASN A 54 -10.45 13.15 -11.56
C ASN A 54 -10.80 14.42 -10.77
N LYS A 55 -10.17 14.64 -9.62
CA LYS A 55 -10.33 15.83 -8.79
C LYS A 55 -9.30 16.93 -9.09
N LYS A 56 -8.44 16.74 -10.09
CA LYS A 56 -7.35 17.66 -10.46
C LYS A 56 -6.39 17.96 -9.32
N VAL A 57 -6.22 16.98 -8.42
CA VAL A 57 -5.31 17.06 -7.26
C VAL A 57 -3.92 16.54 -7.60
N TRP A 58 -3.83 15.61 -8.55
CA TRP A 58 -2.57 14.99 -8.95
C TRP A 58 -2.34 15.15 -10.45
N SER A 59 -1.11 15.51 -10.83
CA SER A 59 -0.62 15.53 -12.21
C SER A 59 0.72 14.76 -12.31
N PRO A 60 1.09 14.21 -13.48
CA PRO A 60 2.40 13.60 -13.66
C PRO A 60 3.57 14.59 -13.53
N ALA A 61 3.36 15.87 -13.82
CA ALA A 61 4.40 16.90 -13.80
C ALA A 61 4.67 17.42 -12.38
N ASP A 62 3.61 17.58 -11.58
CA ASP A 62 3.67 18.30 -10.30
C ASP A 62 3.51 17.36 -9.09
N GLY A 63 3.07 16.13 -9.30
CA GLY A 63 2.65 15.25 -8.21
C GLY A 63 1.37 15.76 -7.55
N ALA A 64 1.30 15.66 -6.22
CA ALA A 64 0.18 16.18 -5.43
C ALA A 64 0.62 16.56 -4.02
N PHE A 65 0.03 17.63 -3.47
CA PHE A 65 0.13 17.97 -2.06
C PHE A 65 -0.60 16.94 -1.18
N VAL A 66 0.02 16.55 -0.07
CA VAL A 66 -0.53 15.51 0.83
C VAL A 66 -1.88 15.92 1.40
N GLU A 67 -2.09 17.20 1.69
CA GLU A 67 -3.35 17.73 2.19
C GLU A 67 -4.51 17.44 1.25
N ASP A 68 -4.30 17.66 -0.05
CA ASP A 68 -5.35 17.51 -1.05
C ASP A 68 -5.63 16.03 -1.32
N VAL A 69 -4.61 15.18 -1.26
CA VAL A 69 -4.79 13.72 -1.26
C VAL A 69 -5.63 13.29 -0.06
N LEU A 70 -5.30 13.74 1.15
CA LEU A 70 -6.05 13.40 2.37
C LEU A 70 -7.50 13.90 2.31
N LYS A 71 -7.75 15.10 1.75
CA LYS A 71 -9.11 15.59 1.49
C LYS A 71 -9.88 14.69 0.52
N VAL A 72 -9.25 14.19 -0.55
CA VAL A 72 -9.87 13.26 -1.50
C VAL A 72 -10.20 11.92 -0.83
N VAL A 73 -9.31 11.41 0.02
CA VAL A 73 -9.51 10.16 0.77
C VAL A 73 -10.64 10.31 1.79
N ALA A 74 -10.64 11.39 2.58
CA ALA A 74 -11.62 11.68 3.63
C ALA A 74 -13.03 11.97 3.08
N LYS A 75 -13.15 12.73 1.98
CA LYS A 75 -14.45 12.97 1.31
C LYS A 75 -14.99 11.73 0.60
N GLY A 76 -14.14 10.74 0.33
CA GLY A 76 -14.52 9.46 -0.24
C GLY A 76 -14.93 8.44 0.82
N ARG A 77 -14.84 7.15 0.46
CA ARG A 77 -14.99 6.05 1.41
C ARG A 77 -13.69 5.71 2.17
N GLY A 78 -12.61 6.46 1.94
CA GLY A 78 -11.27 6.10 2.38
C GLY A 78 -10.51 5.21 1.40
N VAL A 79 -9.61 4.39 1.94
CA VAL A 79 -8.70 3.51 1.20
C VAL A 79 -9.31 2.12 1.02
N GLU A 80 -9.40 1.62 -0.21
CA GLU A 80 -9.90 0.28 -0.49
C GLU A 80 -8.84 -0.77 -0.15
N THR A 81 -9.25 -1.87 0.48
CA THR A 81 -8.40 -3.04 0.77
C THR A 81 -8.52 -4.10 -0.32
N ILE A 82 -7.59 -5.06 -0.36
CA ILE A 82 -7.66 -6.23 -1.25
C ILE A 82 -8.98 -7.00 -1.03
N GLN A 83 -9.48 -7.01 0.19
CA GLN A 83 -10.73 -7.65 0.61
C GLN A 83 -12.00 -6.84 0.23
N GLY A 84 -11.86 -5.68 -0.40
CA GLY A 84 -12.99 -4.82 -0.78
C GLY A 84 -13.61 -4.03 0.38
N ILE A 85 -13.02 -4.09 1.57
CA ILE A 85 -13.37 -3.24 2.72
C ILE A 85 -12.68 -1.89 2.54
N PHE A 86 -13.37 -0.80 2.88
CA PHE A 86 -12.76 0.52 2.88
C PHE A 86 -12.28 0.89 4.29
N LEU A 87 -11.10 1.51 4.38
CA LEU A 87 -10.49 2.07 5.57
C LEU A 87 -10.77 3.59 5.61
N PRO A 88 -11.81 4.05 6.33
CA PRO A 88 -12.21 5.44 6.29
C PRO A 88 -11.40 6.33 7.23
N ILE A 89 -11.23 7.59 6.87
CA ILE A 89 -10.70 8.64 7.75
C ILE A 89 -11.69 9.81 7.78
N ASN A 90 -11.76 10.52 8.90
CA ASN A 90 -12.52 11.77 9.03
C ASN A 90 -11.78 12.95 8.40
N GLY A 91 -10.45 12.92 8.45
CA GLY A 91 -9.59 14.00 7.98
C GLY A 91 -8.21 13.91 8.61
N TYR A 92 -7.59 15.06 8.83
CA TYR A 92 -6.25 15.16 9.39
C TYR A 92 -6.09 16.46 10.19
N HIS A 93 -5.15 16.46 11.12
CA HIS A 93 -4.60 17.65 11.76
C HIS A 93 -3.18 17.86 11.24
N MET A 94 -2.82 19.11 10.98
CA MET A 94 -1.56 19.46 10.32
C MET A 94 -0.77 20.46 11.14
N TYR A 95 0.50 20.13 11.35
CA TYR A 95 1.51 21.01 11.93
C TYR A 95 2.43 21.47 10.80
N LYS A 96 2.36 22.77 10.42
CA LYS A 96 3.07 23.33 9.25
C LYS A 96 4.47 23.83 9.51
N ASN A 97 4.73 24.40 10.69
CA ASN A 97 6.06 24.87 11.08
C ASN A 97 6.59 23.98 12.20
N VAL A 98 6.71 22.69 11.92
CA VAL A 98 7.03 21.65 12.93
C VAL A 98 8.26 22.04 13.77
N GLN A 99 9.27 22.61 13.13
CA GLN A 99 10.53 23.01 13.78
C GLN A 99 10.38 24.17 14.77
N LYS A 100 9.36 25.01 14.61
CA LYS A 100 9.09 26.16 15.49
C LYS A 100 8.04 25.83 16.53
N ASP A 101 7.03 25.06 16.14
CA ASP A 101 5.79 24.91 16.90
C ASP A 101 5.74 23.59 17.69
N VAL A 102 6.59 22.61 17.34
CA VAL A 102 6.56 21.27 17.92
C VAL A 102 7.96 20.90 18.41
N SER A 103 8.11 20.83 19.74
CA SER A 103 9.35 20.37 20.37
C SER A 103 9.66 18.91 20.02
N HIS A 104 10.90 18.47 20.22
CA HIS A 104 11.28 17.07 20.03
C HIS A 104 10.40 16.12 20.85
N GLU A 105 10.16 16.46 22.12
CA GLU A 105 9.31 15.67 23.03
C GLU A 105 7.85 15.66 22.58
N ALA A 106 7.34 16.80 22.09
CA ALA A 106 5.98 16.87 21.56
C ALA A 106 5.81 15.99 20.32
N ALA A 107 6.78 15.99 19.40
CA ALA A 107 6.76 15.10 18.23
C ALA A 107 6.80 13.62 18.62
N VAL A 108 7.63 13.26 19.61
CA VAL A 108 7.67 11.89 20.15
C VAL A 108 6.35 11.52 20.81
N ARG A 109 5.73 12.42 21.58
CA ARG A 109 4.41 12.21 22.18
C ARG A 109 3.34 11.98 21.13
N LEU A 110 3.34 12.74 20.03
CA LEU A 110 2.41 12.53 18.92
C LEU A 110 2.55 11.11 18.35
N LEU A 111 3.79 10.66 18.11
CA LEU A 111 4.07 9.34 17.57
C LEU A 111 3.69 8.21 18.53
N LEU A 112 3.96 8.37 19.83
CA LEU A 112 3.62 7.37 20.85
C LEU A 112 2.11 7.29 21.10
N ALA A 113 1.42 8.43 21.15
CA ALA A 113 -0.01 8.48 21.47
C ALA A 113 -0.90 8.10 20.29
N HIS A 114 -0.49 8.47 19.07
CA HIS A 114 -1.32 8.31 17.87
C HIS A 114 -0.76 7.33 16.86
N GLY A 115 0.46 6.81 17.07
CA GLY A 115 1.10 5.91 16.13
C GLY A 115 1.60 6.61 14.88
N PRO A 116 1.70 5.88 13.74
CA PRO A 116 2.36 6.37 12.54
C PRO A 116 1.80 7.69 12.01
N LEU A 117 2.68 8.63 11.66
CA LEU A 117 2.34 9.96 11.19
C LEU A 117 2.82 10.13 9.75
N LEU A 118 2.16 10.99 8.99
CA LEU A 118 2.70 11.47 7.72
C LEU A 118 3.64 12.65 7.98
N ALA A 119 4.72 12.72 7.23
CA ALA A 119 5.63 13.86 7.26
C ALA A 119 6.08 14.26 5.86
N THR A 120 6.32 15.55 5.67
CA THR A 120 6.91 16.09 4.44
C THR A 120 8.32 16.60 4.70
N LEU A 121 9.19 16.49 3.70
CA LEU A 121 10.58 16.92 3.74
C LEU A 121 11.09 17.20 2.33
N TRP A 122 12.09 18.07 2.20
CA TRP A 122 12.85 18.25 0.96
C TRP A 122 13.95 17.19 0.84
N VAL A 123 14.07 16.56 -0.33
CA VAL A 123 15.01 15.45 -0.56
C VAL A 123 15.96 15.74 -1.73
N ASN A 124 17.20 15.28 -1.63
CA ASN A 124 18.23 15.37 -2.67
C ASN A 124 18.89 13.99 -2.86
N ASP A 125 19.96 13.91 -3.67
CA ASP A 125 20.64 12.64 -3.95
C ASP A 125 21.17 11.93 -2.68
N GLU A 126 21.56 12.69 -1.64
CA GLU A 126 21.98 12.12 -0.36
C GLU A 126 20.86 11.34 0.33
N TYR A 127 19.61 11.75 0.13
CA TYR A 127 18.46 11.03 0.68
C TYR A 127 18.42 9.58 0.19
N MET A 128 18.80 9.35 -1.07
CA MET A 128 18.76 8.02 -1.67
C MET A 128 19.77 7.07 -1.07
N ILE A 129 20.95 7.56 -0.68
CA ILE A 129 21.99 6.75 -0.03
C ILE A 129 21.71 6.50 1.46
N CYS A 130 20.98 7.36 2.16
CA CYS A 130 20.68 7.18 3.58
C CYS A 130 19.68 6.04 3.81
N THR A 131 20.13 4.86 4.20
CA THR A 131 19.26 3.70 4.49
C THR A 131 19.55 3.16 5.89
N THR A 132 18.62 2.44 6.51
CA THR A 132 18.96 1.80 7.80
C THR A 132 20.07 0.75 7.68
N LYS A 133 20.41 0.28 6.47
CA LYS A 133 21.49 -0.70 6.27
C LYS A 133 22.88 -0.10 6.48
N ASN A 134 23.04 1.21 6.25
CA ASN A 134 24.30 1.91 6.47
C ASN A 134 24.27 2.82 7.72
N ASP A 135 23.20 2.74 8.51
CA ASP A 135 22.93 3.56 9.72
C ASP A 135 23.13 5.07 9.51
N LEU A 136 23.03 5.54 8.27
CA LEU A 136 23.12 6.96 7.95
C LEU A 136 21.82 7.67 8.31
N VAL A 137 21.97 8.90 8.78
CA VAL A 137 20.88 9.82 9.06
C VAL A 137 20.81 10.84 7.94
N TYR A 138 19.65 10.99 7.32
CA TYR A 138 19.43 12.07 6.38
C TYR A 138 19.36 13.40 7.12
N ARG A 139 20.20 14.35 6.71
CA ARG A 139 20.38 15.66 7.37
C ARG A 139 19.82 16.84 6.58
N GLY A 140 19.06 16.56 5.53
CA GLY A 140 18.28 17.56 4.81
C GLY A 140 18.96 18.07 3.56
N SER A 141 18.16 18.75 2.76
CA SER A 141 18.59 19.45 1.56
C SER A 141 19.23 20.80 1.91
N SER A 142 20.31 21.15 1.22
CA SER A 142 20.92 22.49 1.26
C SER A 142 20.27 23.47 0.27
N ASN A 143 19.37 23.01 -0.61
CA ASN A 143 18.75 23.82 -1.67
C ASN A 143 17.27 23.49 -1.89
N ARG A 144 16.42 23.89 -0.94
CA ARG A 144 14.97 23.63 -0.95
C ARG A 144 14.24 24.19 -2.17
N GLU A 145 14.77 25.20 -2.85
CA GLU A 145 14.13 25.79 -4.04
C GLU A 145 14.24 24.90 -5.27
N LYS A 146 15.26 24.02 -5.31
CA LYS A 146 15.53 23.14 -6.45
C LYS A 146 15.23 21.68 -6.16
N ASP A 147 15.24 21.31 -4.89
CA ASP A 147 15.03 19.94 -4.48
C ASP A 147 13.53 19.61 -4.41
N PRO A 148 13.12 18.38 -4.71
CA PRO A 148 11.72 17.98 -4.62
C PRO A 148 11.24 17.84 -3.17
N ASN A 149 9.97 18.17 -2.94
CA ASN A 149 9.28 17.81 -1.71
C ASN A 149 8.81 16.35 -1.77
N HIS A 150 9.00 15.61 -0.68
CA HIS A 150 8.66 14.21 -0.55
C HIS A 150 7.79 13.95 0.66
N THR A 151 6.92 12.94 0.59
CA THR A 151 6.04 12.55 1.71
C THR A 151 6.37 11.14 2.17
N VAL A 152 6.53 10.95 3.48
CA VAL A 152 6.91 9.68 4.10
C VAL A 152 6.04 9.35 5.31
N VAL A 153 6.14 8.12 5.82
CA VAL A 153 5.45 7.69 7.04
C VAL A 153 6.45 7.53 8.19
N CYS A 154 6.36 8.40 9.20
CA CYS A 154 7.11 8.29 10.45
C CYS A 154 6.48 7.22 11.35
N PHE A 155 7.28 6.30 11.90
CA PHE A 155 6.75 5.20 12.72
C PHE A 155 7.60 4.80 13.92
N ALA A 156 8.83 5.29 14.02
CA ALA A 156 9.66 5.13 15.20
C ALA A 156 10.58 6.34 15.36
N TYR A 157 11.31 6.39 16.47
CA TYR A 157 12.25 7.45 16.75
C TYR A 157 13.45 6.92 17.53
N ARG A 158 14.52 7.73 17.58
CA ARG A 158 15.63 7.58 18.54
C ARG A 158 16.16 8.97 18.89
N PHE A 159 16.70 9.10 20.10
CA PHE A 159 17.56 10.23 20.46
C PHE A 159 19.02 9.80 20.31
N VAL A 160 19.83 10.65 19.71
CA VAL A 160 21.30 10.49 19.63
C VAL A 160 21.91 11.80 20.11
N GLY A 161 22.37 11.82 21.36
CA GLY A 161 22.64 13.08 22.06
C GLY A 161 21.36 13.93 22.12
N GLU A 162 21.48 15.19 21.73
CA GLU A 162 20.36 16.16 21.66
C GLU A 162 19.55 16.06 20.36
N GLU A 163 19.95 15.20 19.42
CA GLU A 163 19.27 15.08 18.13
C GLU A 163 18.11 14.07 18.20
N LEU A 164 16.94 14.51 17.75
CA LEU A 164 15.82 13.61 17.45
C LEU A 164 15.94 13.08 16.01
N HIS A 165 16.01 11.77 15.87
CA HIS A 165 15.94 11.08 14.59
C HIS A 165 14.60 10.35 14.47
N LEU A 166 13.87 10.60 13.40
CA LEU A 166 12.65 9.88 13.05
C LEU A 166 12.99 8.73 12.11
N ARG A 167 12.41 7.56 12.38
CA ARG A 167 12.43 6.43 11.47
C ARG A 167 11.24 6.54 10.54
N VAL A 168 11.54 6.60 9.24
CA VAL A 168 10.53 6.77 8.20
C VAL A 168 10.47 5.52 7.32
N LEU A 169 9.27 5.14 6.93
CA LEU A 169 9.02 4.20 5.84
C LEU A 169 8.74 5.01 4.58
N ASP A 170 9.52 4.72 3.57
CA ASP A 170 9.52 5.38 2.28
C ASP A 170 8.92 4.46 1.21
N ASP A 171 8.56 5.01 0.06
CA ASP A 171 7.87 4.32 -1.03
C ASP A 171 8.75 4.09 -2.28
N HIS A 172 10.04 4.39 -2.18
CA HIS A 172 11.02 4.22 -3.28
C HIS A 172 11.29 2.76 -3.72
N THR A 173 10.96 1.74 -2.91
CA THR A 173 11.15 0.32 -3.26
C THR A 173 9.95 -0.54 -2.85
N GLU A 174 9.86 -1.78 -3.33
CA GLU A 174 8.73 -2.70 -3.05
C GLU A 174 8.56 -3.00 -1.56
N ASP A 175 9.67 -3.00 -0.82
CA ASP A 175 9.71 -3.15 0.64
C ASP A 175 9.93 -1.83 1.38
N GLY A 176 10.02 -0.71 0.63
CA GLY A 176 10.19 0.65 1.13
C GLY A 176 11.48 0.83 1.90
N PRO A 177 12.47 1.62 1.44
CA PRO A 177 13.67 1.78 2.25
C PRO A 177 13.27 2.44 3.57
N VAL A 178 13.60 1.79 4.66
CA VAL A 178 13.51 2.41 5.97
C VAL A 178 14.71 3.32 6.13
N ARG A 179 14.47 4.56 6.55
CA ARG A 179 15.53 5.58 6.69
C ARG A 179 15.45 6.26 8.06
N TRP A 180 16.59 6.74 8.53
CA TRP A 180 16.64 7.69 9.64
C TRP A 180 16.70 9.10 9.06
N VAL A 181 15.83 9.98 9.55
CA VAL A 181 15.75 11.37 9.14
C VAL A 181 15.90 12.25 10.38
N LEU A 182 16.78 13.24 10.31
CA LEU A 182 16.90 14.24 11.37
C LEU A 182 15.59 15.04 11.46
N TYR A 183 15.03 15.19 12.66
CA TYR A 183 13.76 15.87 12.86
C TYR A 183 13.72 17.30 12.29
N LYS A 184 14.86 18.00 12.33
CA LYS A 184 15.03 19.34 11.74
C LYS A 184 14.89 19.37 10.20
N CYS A 185 14.77 18.22 9.54
CA CYS A 185 14.52 18.14 8.10
C CYS A 185 13.03 18.00 7.78
N ILE A 186 12.18 17.75 8.79
CA ILE A 186 10.73 17.66 8.63
C ILE A 186 10.16 19.07 8.54
N ASP A 187 9.37 19.31 7.50
CA ASP A 187 8.66 20.57 7.31
C ASP A 187 7.28 20.49 7.96
N GLU A 188 6.51 19.46 7.62
CA GLU A 188 5.15 19.30 8.10
C GLU A 188 4.91 17.91 8.68
N ILE A 189 4.03 17.83 9.68
CA ILE A 189 3.49 16.58 10.23
C ILE A 189 1.98 16.58 10.04
N HIS A 190 1.45 15.50 9.48
CA HIS A 190 0.03 15.30 9.26
C HIS A 190 -0.44 14.08 10.08
N LEU A 191 -1.26 14.35 11.09
CA LEU A 191 -1.87 13.36 11.97
C LEU A 191 -3.27 12.99 11.44
N LEU A 192 -3.47 11.73 11.07
CA LEU A 192 -4.77 11.26 10.56
C LEU A 192 -5.79 11.12 11.69
N THR A 193 -7.05 11.40 11.36
CA THR A 193 -8.19 11.14 12.27
C THR A 193 -9.05 10.03 11.67
N LEU A 194 -9.23 8.94 12.41
CA LEU A 194 -9.99 7.78 11.94
C LEU A 194 -11.51 8.01 12.09
N LYS A 195 -12.28 7.40 11.18
CA LYS A 195 -13.74 7.36 11.24
C LYS A 195 -14.18 6.02 11.86
N GLU A 196 -14.19 5.96 13.19
CA GLU A 196 -14.42 4.74 14.00
C GLU A 196 -13.51 3.53 13.65
N PRO A 197 -13.03 2.77 14.65
CA PRO A 197 -12.30 1.53 14.37
C PRO A 197 -13.20 0.52 13.63
N LEU A 198 -12.62 -0.22 12.68
CA LEU A 198 -13.33 -1.33 12.04
C LEU A 198 -13.65 -2.40 13.09
N THR A 199 -14.89 -2.90 13.10
CA THR A 199 -15.27 -3.94 14.06
C THR A 199 -14.81 -5.33 13.61
N LYS A 200 -14.58 -6.21 14.58
CA LYS A 200 -14.22 -7.60 14.33
C LYS A 200 -15.30 -8.34 13.53
N GLU A 201 -16.58 -8.07 13.80
CA GLU A 201 -17.72 -8.68 13.08
C GLU A 201 -17.74 -8.28 11.61
N LEU A 202 -17.38 -7.03 11.28
CA LEU A 202 -17.25 -6.61 9.90
C LEU A 202 -16.19 -7.46 9.20
N ILE A 203 -15.00 -7.55 9.79
CA ILE A 203 -13.87 -8.31 9.23
C ILE A 203 -14.22 -9.81 9.08
N ASP A 204 -14.84 -10.41 10.10
CA ASP A 204 -15.20 -11.84 10.09
C ASP A 204 -16.26 -12.16 9.03
N ARG A 205 -17.22 -11.27 8.79
CA ARG A 205 -18.20 -11.42 7.69
C ARG A 205 -17.52 -11.50 6.33
N TYR A 206 -16.50 -10.68 6.08
CA TYR A 206 -15.74 -10.74 4.84
C TYR A 206 -14.87 -11.99 4.73
N ARG A 207 -14.28 -12.44 5.83
CA ARG A 207 -13.52 -13.71 5.87
C ARG A 207 -14.39 -14.89 5.47
N LYS A 208 -15.61 -14.97 6.01
CA LYS A 208 -16.60 -15.99 5.65
C LYS A 208 -16.99 -15.89 4.18
N LYS A 209 -17.27 -14.69 3.68
CA LYS A 209 -17.64 -14.48 2.27
C LYS A 209 -16.51 -14.90 1.30
N GLY A 210 -15.27 -14.54 1.59
CA GLY A 210 -14.10 -14.94 0.79
C GLY A 210 -13.86 -16.46 0.79
N GLN A 211 -14.07 -17.13 1.93
CA GLN A 211 -14.03 -18.58 2.00
C GLN A 211 -15.12 -19.22 1.12
N THR A 212 -16.36 -18.72 1.19
CA THR A 212 -17.47 -19.22 0.36
C THR A 212 -17.20 -19.02 -1.13
N GLU A 213 -16.72 -17.85 -1.55
CA GLU A 213 -16.39 -17.57 -2.96
C GLU A 213 -15.21 -18.44 -3.45
N SER A 214 -14.20 -18.68 -2.61
CA SER A 214 -13.08 -19.57 -2.94
C SER A 214 -13.53 -21.04 -3.11
N PHE A 215 -14.45 -21.50 -2.26
CA PHE A 215 -15.00 -22.85 -2.34
C PHE A 215 -15.83 -23.03 -3.62
N LEU A 216 -16.65 -22.04 -3.97
CA LEU A 216 -17.43 -22.04 -5.22
C LEU A 216 -16.55 -21.99 -6.47
N SER A 217 -15.50 -21.16 -6.48
CA SER A 217 -14.52 -21.09 -7.55
C SER A 217 -13.77 -22.43 -7.75
N ASN A 218 -13.30 -23.03 -6.66
CA ASN A 218 -12.62 -24.33 -6.71
C ASN A 218 -13.55 -25.44 -7.18
N SER A 219 -14.81 -25.42 -6.76
CA SER A 219 -15.84 -26.35 -7.23
C SER A 219 -16.09 -26.20 -8.73
N ALA A 220 -16.26 -24.96 -9.22
CA ALA A 220 -16.47 -24.67 -10.64
C ALA A 220 -15.27 -25.10 -11.51
N ASN A 221 -14.04 -24.85 -11.04
CA ASN A 221 -12.83 -25.30 -11.73
C ASN A 221 -12.73 -26.83 -11.79
N LYS A 222 -13.14 -27.53 -10.73
CA LYS A 222 -13.17 -29.00 -10.68
C LYS A 222 -14.20 -29.58 -11.64
N VAL A 223 -15.38 -28.97 -11.73
CA VAL A 223 -16.42 -29.34 -12.71
C VAL A 223 -15.93 -29.12 -14.14
N LYS A 224 -15.29 -27.97 -14.42
CA LYS A 224 -14.73 -27.65 -15.73
C LYS A 224 -13.64 -28.65 -16.16
N ALA A 225 -12.74 -29.00 -15.25
CA ALA A 225 -11.71 -30.02 -15.51
C ALA A 225 -12.31 -31.41 -15.78
N MET A 226 -13.38 -31.78 -15.07
CA MET A 226 -14.08 -33.05 -15.29
C MET A 226 -14.78 -33.09 -16.66
N LEU A 227 -15.38 -31.98 -17.10
CA LEU A 227 -15.99 -31.84 -18.41
C LEU A 227 -14.96 -31.94 -19.55
N ILE A 228 -13.82 -31.27 -19.41
CA ILE A 228 -12.70 -31.37 -20.36
C ILE A 228 -12.21 -32.81 -20.45
N ARG A 229 -12.03 -33.49 -19.31
CA ARG A 229 -11.60 -34.90 -19.30
C ARG A 229 -12.60 -35.81 -20.01
N ARG A 230 -13.91 -35.63 -19.77
CA ARG A 230 -14.98 -36.37 -20.47
C ARG A 230 -14.98 -36.14 -21.98
N LEU A 231 -14.78 -34.89 -22.41
CA LEU A 231 -14.70 -34.53 -23.83
C LEU A 231 -13.49 -35.18 -24.50
N MET A 232 -12.34 -35.19 -23.84
CA MET A 232 -11.12 -35.84 -24.34
C MET A 232 -11.29 -37.35 -24.47
N THR A 233 -11.89 -38.03 -23.48
CA THR A 233 -12.20 -39.47 -23.60
C THR A 233 -13.15 -39.77 -24.76
N LYS A 234 -14.19 -38.95 -24.96
CA LYS A 234 -15.10 -39.13 -26.12
C LYS A 234 -14.38 -38.92 -27.45
N TYR A 235 -13.45 -37.98 -27.52
CA TYR A 235 -12.64 -37.73 -28.73
C TYR A 235 -11.73 -38.93 -29.04
N SER A 236 -11.07 -39.49 -28.03
CA SER A 236 -10.23 -40.69 -28.18
C SER A 236 -11.04 -41.94 -28.57
N GLU A 237 -12.25 -42.10 -28.04
CA GLU A 237 -13.17 -43.18 -28.44
C GLU A 237 -13.60 -43.05 -29.92
N LEU A 238 -13.88 -41.82 -30.39
CA LEU A 238 -14.20 -41.53 -31.79
C LEU A 238 -13.03 -41.81 -32.74
N GLU A 239 -11.81 -41.40 -32.38
CA GLU A 239 -10.61 -41.67 -33.18
C GLU A 239 -10.28 -43.16 -33.26
N SER A 240 -10.47 -43.91 -32.18
CA SER A 240 -10.29 -45.37 -32.18
C SER A 240 -11.31 -46.13 -33.04
N SER A 241 -12.47 -45.51 -33.34
CA SER A 241 -13.51 -46.10 -34.18
C SER A 241 -13.33 -45.86 -35.69
N GLN A 242 -12.41 -44.98 -36.10
CA GLN A 242 -12.14 -44.65 -37.51
C GLN A 242 -10.85 -45.30 -38.08
N GLY A 243 -10.10 -46.04 -37.25
CA GLY A 243 -8.80 -46.62 -37.60
C GLY A 243 -8.81 -48.03 -38.19
N SER A 244 -9.89 -48.49 -38.83
CA SER A 244 -9.94 -49.83 -39.45
C SER A 244 -10.50 -49.81 -40.88
N SER A 245 -9.77 -49.23 -41.83
CA SER A 245 -9.89 -49.60 -43.25
C SER A 245 -8.51 -49.65 -43.90
N SER A 246 -7.94 -50.86 -43.99
CA SER A 246 -6.67 -51.13 -44.65
C SER A 246 -6.88 -51.21 -46.18
N CYS A 247 -6.35 -50.24 -46.94
CA CYS A 247 -6.22 -50.34 -48.39
C CYS A 247 -5.06 -51.29 -48.76
N GLY A 248 -5.39 -52.36 -49.50
CA GLY A 248 -4.43 -53.28 -50.11
C GLY A 248 -3.68 -52.62 -51.28
N ARG A 249 -2.37 -52.92 -51.36
CA ARG A 249 -1.52 -52.64 -52.52
C ARG A 249 -1.96 -53.48 -53.72
N GLN A 250 -2.07 -52.87 -54.90
CA GLN A 250 -1.92 -53.57 -56.17
C GLN A 250 -0.78 -52.97 -56.98
N SER A 251 0.03 -53.90 -57.47
CA SER A 251 1.25 -53.78 -58.28
C SER A 251 0.92 -53.43 -59.73
N TRP A 252 1.84 -52.72 -60.40
CA TRP A 252 1.91 -52.67 -61.86
C TRP A 252 3.37 -52.88 -62.29
N GLU A 253 3.67 -54.04 -62.86
CA GLU A 253 4.76 -54.22 -63.81
C GLU A 253 4.20 -54.14 -65.24
N LYS A 254 5.07 -53.74 -66.18
CA LYS A 254 4.86 -53.82 -67.62
C LYS A 254 4.94 -55.26 -68.11
#